data_AF-A0A2M7IFM3-F1
#
_entry.id   AF-A0A2M7IFM3-F1
#
_cell.length_a   1.000
_cell.length_b   1.000
_cell.length_c   1.000
_cell.angle_alpha   90.00
_cell.angle_beta   90.00
_cell.angle_gamma   90.00
#
_symmetry.space_group_name_H-M   'P 1'
#
loop_
_entity.id
_entity.type
_entity.pdbx_description
1 polymer ?
#
loop_
_entity_poly.entity_id
_entity_poly.type
_entity_poly.pdbx_seq_one_letter_code
_entity_poly.pdbx_strand_id
1 'polypeptide(L)'
;MDYLEQQHDNIPSGRQILIEEEPKRSWLRRFFLLIIFVVIIGSGLTVFALKTGFTFSQISINSILGGGRLPVEQPIKERDPNRINLLLLGMRGEGDPNGGLLSDSIILVSIQKSTGKIALISIPRDLYVTIPGTEQKAKINAAHAYGEGKKPGGGGIIYSKAIVSEVTGLYIDYAVSVDHQAFKEAVDAIGGIDIYLDKP
;
A
#
# COMPACT_ATOMS: atom_id res chain seq x y z
N MET A 1 68.65 -41.62 -70.76
CA MET A 1 68.92 -41.87 -69.33
C MET A 1 69.07 -40.52 -68.65
N ASP A 2 68.07 -39.64 -68.73
CA ASP A 2 66.69 -39.87 -68.27
C ASP A 2 66.68 -40.51 -66.91
N TYR A 3 66.11 -39.81 -65.94
CA TYR A 3 64.79 -40.15 -65.42
C TYR A 3 64.53 -39.19 -64.24
N LEU A 4 63.50 -38.34 -64.42
CA LEU A 4 62.70 -37.67 -63.39
C LEU A 4 63.34 -36.40 -62.79
N GLU A 5 63.10 -35.20 -63.31
CA GLU A 5 61.79 -34.53 -63.47
C GLU A 5 61.04 -34.38 -62.14
N GLN A 6 60.80 -33.11 -61.77
CA GLN A 6 59.67 -32.63 -60.97
C GLN A 6 59.39 -33.31 -59.61
N GLN A 7 59.82 -32.66 -58.53
CA GLN A 7 58.89 -32.25 -57.47
C GLN A 7 59.41 -30.95 -56.86
N HIS A 8 58.89 -29.81 -57.31
CA HIS A 8 57.74 -29.12 -56.73
C HIS A 8 58.12 -28.29 -55.50
N ASP A 9 58.18 -27.00 -55.75
CA ASP A 9 57.76 -25.92 -54.85
C ASP A 9 56.72 -26.38 -53.81
N ASN A 10 57.11 -26.30 -52.54
CA ASN A 10 56.33 -25.70 -51.45
C ASN A 10 56.97 -26.06 -50.11
N ILE A 11 57.83 -25.19 -49.60
CA ILE A 11 58.08 -25.14 -48.16
C ILE A 11 56.98 -24.25 -47.59
N PRO A 12 55.99 -24.78 -46.83
CA PRO A 12 55.02 -23.93 -46.17
C PRO A 12 55.74 -23.20 -45.04
N SER A 13 56.09 -21.93 -45.28
CA SER A 13 56.58 -21.03 -44.25
C SER A 13 55.51 -20.85 -43.18
N GLY A 14 55.82 -21.36 -41.98
CA GLY A 14 55.31 -20.87 -40.69
C GLY A 14 53.79 -20.71 -40.57
N ARG A 15 53.12 -21.73 -40.04
CA ARG A 15 51.82 -21.52 -39.38
C ARG A 15 52.02 -20.50 -38.27
N GLN A 16 51.46 -19.31 -38.43
CA GLN A 16 51.25 -18.39 -37.32
C GLN A 16 50.41 -19.13 -36.27
N ILE A 17 50.99 -19.37 -35.09
CA ILE A 17 50.21 -19.81 -33.94
C ILE A 17 49.33 -18.62 -33.59
N LEU A 18 48.08 -18.65 -34.03
CA LEU A 18 47.04 -17.76 -33.54
C LEU A 18 46.87 -18.11 -32.05
N ILE A 19 47.46 -17.31 -31.17
CA ILE A 19 47.04 -17.30 -29.77
C ILE A 19 45.65 -16.70 -29.79
N GLU A 20 44.64 -17.56 -29.78
CA GLU A 20 43.25 -17.16 -29.63
C GLU A 20 43.11 -16.63 -28.20
N GLU A 21 43.12 -15.30 -28.05
CA GLU A 21 42.79 -14.68 -26.77
C GLU A 21 41.32 -14.99 -26.44
N GLU A 22 41.12 -15.90 -25.48
CA GLU A 22 39.82 -16.22 -24.90
C GLU A 22 39.09 -14.92 -24.51
N PRO A 23 37.92 -14.60 -25.12
CA PRO A 23 37.25 -13.34 -24.89
C PRO A 23 36.85 -13.27 -23.41
N LYS A 24 37.42 -12.32 -22.68
CA LYS A 24 37.22 -12.12 -21.24
C LYS A 24 35.71 -12.00 -20.97
N ARG A 25 35.11 -13.10 -20.48
CA ARG A 25 33.67 -13.34 -20.24
C ARG A 25 33.04 -12.44 -19.16
N SER A 26 33.37 -11.15 -19.10
CA SER A 26 32.81 -10.19 -18.13
C SER A 26 31.31 -9.96 -18.36
N TRP A 27 30.83 -10.14 -19.59
CA TRP A 27 29.42 -10.07 -19.93
C TRP A 27 28.62 -11.24 -19.32
N LEU A 28 29.19 -12.46 -19.31
CA LEU A 28 28.56 -13.60 -18.64
C LEU A 28 28.50 -13.41 -17.12
N ARG A 29 29.52 -12.79 -16.51
CA ARG A 29 29.47 -12.41 -15.08
C ARG A 29 28.38 -11.37 -14.80
N ARG A 30 28.25 -10.34 -15.66
CA ARG A 30 27.19 -9.32 -15.53
C ARG A 30 25.79 -9.91 -15.74
N PHE A 31 25.66 -10.83 -16.69
CA PHE A 31 24.41 -11.56 -16.94
C PHE A 31 24.02 -12.45 -15.75
N PHE A 32 24.99 -13.16 -15.17
CA PHE A 32 24.76 -13.99 -13.99
C PHE A 32 24.40 -13.17 -12.74
N LEU A 33 25.04 -12.01 -12.54
CA LEU A 33 24.69 -11.07 -11.46
C LEU A 33 23.29 -10.47 -11.65
N LEU A 34 22.89 -10.18 -12.89
CA LEU A 34 21.55 -9.68 -13.21
C LEU A 34 20.48 -10.75 -12.96
N ILE A 35 20.75 -12.02 -13.30
CA ILE A 35 19.86 -13.14 -12.97
C ILE A 35 19.71 -13.30 -11.45
N ILE A 36 20.81 -13.25 -10.69
CA ILE A 36 20.77 -13.30 -9.22
C ILE A 36 19.95 -12.14 -8.65
N PHE A 37 20.13 -10.92 -9.17
CA PHE A 37 19.36 -9.76 -8.75
C PHE A 37 17.86 -9.91 -9.04
N VAL A 38 17.50 -10.43 -10.22
CA VAL A 38 16.10 -10.73 -10.58
C VAL A 38 15.51 -11.84 -9.71
N VAL A 39 16.31 -12.84 -9.32
CA VAL A 39 15.88 -13.91 -8.40
C VAL A 39 15.71 -13.36 -6.98
N ILE A 40 16.56 -12.45 -6.51
CA ILE A 40 16.43 -11.79 -5.20
C ILE A 40 15.20 -10.89 -5.18
N ILE A 41 14.97 -10.08 -6.23
CA ILE A 41 13.76 -9.26 -6.35
C ILE A 41 12.52 -10.14 -6.51
N GLY A 42 12.58 -11.20 -7.30
CA GLY A 42 11.47 -12.12 -7.52
C GLY A 42 11.10 -12.90 -6.27
N SER A 43 12.09 -13.40 -5.53
CA SER A 43 11.86 -14.07 -4.24
C SER A 43 11.39 -13.09 -3.16
N GLY A 44 11.91 -11.87 -3.15
CA GLY A 44 11.43 -10.77 -2.30
C GLY A 44 9.97 -10.42 -2.59
N LEU A 45 9.60 -10.26 -3.86
CA LEU A 45 8.23 -10.05 -4.33
C LEU A 45 7.33 -11.25 -4.01
N THR A 46 7.85 -12.47 -4.12
CA THR A 46 7.08 -13.69 -3.82
C THR A 46 6.83 -13.82 -2.32
N VAL A 47 7.84 -13.58 -1.48
CA VAL A 47 7.70 -13.58 -0.02
C VAL A 47 6.82 -12.42 0.44
N PHE A 48 6.96 -11.24 -0.16
CA PHE A 48 6.09 -10.10 0.06
C PHE A 48 4.66 -10.45 -0.32
N ALA A 49 4.40 -11.05 -1.48
CA ALA A 49 3.09 -11.48 -1.96
C ALA A 49 2.51 -12.66 -1.16
N LEU A 50 3.34 -13.53 -0.58
CA LEU A 50 2.87 -14.61 0.30
C LEU A 50 2.56 -14.08 1.70
N LYS A 51 3.37 -13.18 2.25
CA LYS A 51 3.08 -12.52 3.54
C LYS A 51 1.90 -11.56 3.44
N THR A 52 1.83 -10.74 2.40
CA THR A 52 0.62 -9.95 2.12
C THR A 52 -0.53 -10.87 1.76
N GLY A 53 -0.39 -11.86 0.88
CA GLY A 53 -1.47 -12.78 0.52
C GLY A 53 -2.08 -13.54 1.70
N PHE A 54 -1.29 -13.90 2.71
CA PHE A 54 -1.78 -14.56 3.92
C PHE A 54 -2.52 -13.59 4.86
N THR A 55 -2.10 -12.31 4.94
CA THR A 55 -2.80 -11.25 5.69
C THR A 55 -3.99 -10.65 4.91
N PHE A 56 -3.93 -10.66 3.58
CA PHE A 56 -4.95 -10.16 2.65
C PHE A 56 -6.05 -11.20 2.35
N SER A 57 -5.87 -12.48 2.70
CA SER A 57 -6.90 -13.53 2.54
C SER A 57 -8.17 -13.28 3.36
N GLN A 58 -8.17 -12.32 4.27
CA GLN A 58 -9.35 -11.87 5.02
C GLN A 58 -9.98 -10.59 4.44
N ILE A 59 -9.34 -9.94 3.46
CA ILE A 59 -9.93 -8.78 2.77
C ILE A 59 -10.85 -9.32 1.67
N SER A 60 -12.09 -9.59 2.07
CA SER A 60 -13.17 -9.93 1.15
C SER A 60 -13.51 -8.71 0.29
N ILE A 61 -12.91 -8.60 -0.89
CA ILE A 61 -13.24 -7.58 -1.91
C ILE A 61 -14.71 -7.73 -2.38
N ASN A 62 -15.32 -8.88 -2.12
CA ASN A 62 -16.75 -9.12 -2.34
C ASN A 62 -17.67 -8.22 -1.49
N SER A 63 -17.19 -7.68 -0.36
CA SER A 63 -17.95 -6.74 0.47
C SER A 63 -18.04 -5.32 -0.12
N ILE A 64 -17.11 -4.98 -1.03
CA ILE A 64 -17.04 -3.67 -1.71
C ILE A 64 -18.03 -3.62 -2.89
N LEU A 65 -18.39 -4.77 -3.47
CA LEU A 65 -19.33 -4.89 -4.60
C LEU A 65 -20.67 -5.56 -4.22
N GLY A 66 -20.79 -6.10 -3.01
CA GLY A 66 -22.01 -6.74 -2.52
C GLY A 66 -23.09 -5.72 -2.11
N GLY A 67 -24.11 -5.59 -2.96
CA GLY A 67 -25.29 -4.72 -2.87
C GLY A 67 -26.25 -4.94 -1.69
N GLY A 68 -25.73 -5.20 -0.49
CA GLY A 68 -26.48 -4.99 0.75
C GLY A 68 -26.57 -3.50 1.03
N ARG A 69 -27.75 -2.90 0.81
CA ARG A 69 -28.05 -1.52 1.20
C ARG A 69 -28.00 -1.47 2.73
N LEU A 70 -26.92 -0.91 3.28
CA LEU A 70 -26.92 -0.50 4.68
C LEU A 70 -28.03 0.55 4.86
N PRO A 71 -28.75 0.57 6.00
CA PRO A 71 -29.70 1.63 6.33
C PRO A 71 -28.99 2.93 6.73
N VAL A 72 -27.81 3.18 6.18
CA VAL A 72 -27.14 4.48 6.25
C VAL A 72 -27.45 5.15 4.93
N GLU A 73 -28.49 5.96 4.92
CA GLU A 73 -28.55 7.07 3.97
C GLU A 73 -27.34 7.94 4.29
N GLN A 74 -26.25 7.79 3.52
CA GLN A 74 -25.15 8.73 3.64
C GLN A 74 -25.76 10.10 3.39
N PRO A 75 -25.53 11.10 4.27
CA PRO A 75 -25.95 12.46 3.95
C PRO A 75 -25.39 12.77 2.57
N ILE A 76 -26.27 13.06 1.62
CA ILE A 76 -25.93 13.21 0.20
C ILE A 76 -25.20 14.54 0.07
N LYS A 77 -23.98 14.60 0.59
CA LYS A 77 -23.08 15.72 0.37
C LYS A 77 -22.58 15.57 -1.05
N GLU A 78 -22.75 16.63 -1.83
CA GLU A 78 -22.26 16.63 -3.19
C GLU A 78 -20.73 16.57 -3.19
N ARG A 79 -20.19 15.76 -4.10
CA ARG A 79 -18.76 15.61 -4.26
C ARG A 79 -18.19 16.86 -4.93
N ASP A 80 -17.24 17.53 -4.27
CA ASP A 80 -16.47 18.62 -4.89
C ASP A 80 -15.43 18.03 -5.86
N PRO A 81 -15.52 18.28 -7.18
CA PRO A 81 -14.59 17.72 -8.16
C PRO A 81 -13.16 18.26 -8.01
N ASN A 82 -12.98 19.43 -7.39
CA ASN A 82 -11.67 20.05 -7.16
C ASN A 82 -11.06 19.66 -5.80
N ARG A 83 -11.72 18.82 -5.01
CA ARG A 83 -11.18 18.31 -3.75
C ARG A 83 -11.10 16.79 -3.73
N ILE A 84 -10.19 16.29 -2.90
CA ILE A 84 -10.14 14.90 -2.48
C ILE A 84 -10.14 14.91 -0.96
N ASN A 85 -11.12 14.25 -0.37
CA ASN A 85 -11.26 14.13 1.08
C ASN A 85 -11.00 12.66 1.48
N LEU A 86 -9.91 12.44 2.20
CA LEU A 86 -9.48 11.14 2.71
C LEU A 86 -9.62 11.14 4.24
N LEU A 87 -10.41 10.21 4.76
CA LEU A 87 -10.55 9.99 6.19
C LEU A 87 -9.53 8.96 6.68
N LEU A 88 -8.72 9.33 7.65
CA LEU A 88 -7.76 8.45 8.33
C LEU A 88 -8.28 8.14 9.72
N LEU A 89 -8.36 6.84 10.04
CA LEU A 89 -8.81 6.32 11.32
C LEU A 89 -7.67 5.52 11.96
N GLY A 90 -7.19 5.99 13.11
CA GLY A 90 -6.26 5.23 13.95
C GLY A 90 -7.04 4.36 14.92
N MET A 91 -6.97 3.04 14.73
CA MET A 91 -7.68 2.04 15.53
C MET A 91 -6.78 1.51 16.65
N ARG A 92 -7.38 1.14 17.78
CA ARG A 92 -6.64 0.43 18.85
C ARG A 92 -6.09 -0.92 18.40
N GLY A 93 -6.84 -1.61 17.54
CA GLY A 93 -6.48 -2.91 16.94
C GLY A 93 -7.36 -4.04 17.46
N GLU A 94 -7.74 -4.96 16.57
CA GLU A 94 -8.73 -6.04 16.85
C GLU A 94 -8.35 -6.97 18.02
N GLY A 95 -7.06 -7.05 18.36
CA GLY A 95 -6.56 -7.82 19.51
C GLY A 95 -6.81 -7.19 20.88
N ASP A 96 -7.32 -5.96 20.95
CA ASP A 96 -7.67 -5.31 22.23
C ASP A 96 -9.11 -5.69 22.67
N PRO A 97 -9.27 -6.44 23.77
CA PRO A 97 -10.59 -6.82 24.29
C PRO A 97 -11.42 -5.61 24.77
N ASN A 98 -10.81 -4.43 24.95
CA ASN A 98 -11.45 -3.21 25.45
C ASN A 98 -11.84 -2.24 24.32
N GLY A 99 -12.31 -2.77 23.19
CA GLY A 99 -12.80 -1.95 22.08
C GLY A 99 -11.75 -1.69 21.00
N GLY A 100 -11.11 -2.75 20.51
CA GLY A 100 -10.15 -2.71 19.40
C GLY A 100 -10.63 -1.98 18.14
N LEU A 101 -11.95 -1.92 17.92
CA LEU A 101 -12.59 -1.25 16.79
C LEU A 101 -13.00 0.21 17.08
N LEU A 102 -12.57 0.80 18.20
CA LEU A 102 -12.70 2.23 18.46
C LEU A 102 -11.56 3.01 17.80
N SER A 103 -11.88 4.15 17.19
CA SER A 103 -10.86 5.04 16.62
C SER A 103 -10.36 6.06 17.66
N ASP A 104 -9.08 5.96 18.02
CA ASP A 104 -8.44 6.92 18.91
C ASP A 104 -7.96 8.18 18.17
N SER A 105 -7.66 8.04 16.88
CA SER A 105 -7.31 9.15 15.98
C SER A 105 -8.30 9.21 14.83
N ILE A 106 -8.82 10.40 14.56
CA ILE A 106 -9.71 10.67 13.42
C ILE A 106 -9.19 11.92 12.73
N ILE A 107 -8.62 11.76 11.55
CA ILE A 107 -8.02 12.87 10.80
C ILE A 107 -8.64 12.92 9.40
N LEU A 108 -9.19 14.07 9.04
CA LEU A 108 -9.62 14.34 7.69
C LEU A 108 -8.50 15.05 6.92
N VAL A 109 -8.04 14.42 5.85
CA VAL A 109 -7.11 14.99 4.88
C VAL A 109 -7.92 15.56 3.71
N SER A 110 -7.84 16.86 3.49
CA SER A 110 -8.46 17.52 2.34
C SER A 110 -7.39 18.08 1.40
N ILE A 111 -7.40 17.61 0.15
CA ILE A 111 -6.44 18.00 -0.87
C ILE A 111 -7.18 18.83 -1.93
N GLN A 112 -6.75 20.06 -2.16
CA GLN A 112 -7.25 20.88 -3.26
C GLN A 112 -6.45 20.59 -4.52
N LYS A 113 -7.09 19.99 -5.54
CA LYS A 113 -6.41 19.54 -6.77
C LYS A 113 -5.80 20.69 -7.56
N SER A 114 -6.49 21.83 -7.63
CA SER A 114 -6.04 22.99 -8.41
C SER A 114 -4.78 23.66 -7.87
N THR A 115 -4.51 23.59 -6.56
CA THR A 115 -3.39 24.29 -5.92
C THR A 115 -2.37 23.35 -5.28
N GLY A 116 -2.71 22.06 -5.14
CA GLY A 116 -1.91 21.11 -4.37
C GLY A 116 -1.92 21.33 -2.86
N LYS A 117 -2.71 22.30 -2.34
CA LYS A 117 -2.78 22.58 -0.90
C LYS A 117 -3.45 21.42 -0.16
N ILE A 118 -2.86 21.06 0.98
CA ILE A 118 -3.33 19.99 1.85
C ILE A 118 -3.73 20.60 3.19
N ALA A 119 -4.92 20.23 3.68
CA ALA A 119 -5.37 20.52 5.03
C ALA A 119 -5.54 19.21 5.80
N LEU A 120 -5.02 19.18 7.02
CA LEU A 120 -5.16 18.09 7.97
C LEU A 120 -6.05 18.58 9.11
N ILE A 121 -7.21 17.96 9.28
CA ILE A 121 -8.21 18.36 10.27
C ILE A 121 -8.38 17.22 11.26
N SER A 122 -7.92 17.42 12.48
CA SER A 122 -8.15 16.45 13.56
C SER A 122 -9.56 16.60 14.11
N ILE A 123 -10.31 15.50 14.16
CA ILE A 123 -11.66 15.44 14.71
C ILE A 123 -11.55 14.83 16.12
N PRO A 124 -12.04 15.52 17.17
CA PRO A 124 -11.98 14.99 18.53
C PRO A 124 -12.75 13.66 18.66
N ARG A 125 -12.08 12.60 19.14
CA ARG A 125 -12.66 11.24 19.25
C ARG A 125 -13.91 11.16 20.16
N ASP A 126 -14.01 12.09 21.11
CA ASP A 126 -15.10 12.17 22.09
C ASP A 126 -16.25 13.08 21.65
N LEU A 127 -16.23 13.57 20.41
CA LEU A 127 -17.33 14.36 19.85
C LEU A 127 -18.63 13.56 19.91
N TYR A 128 -19.66 14.13 20.54
CA TYR A 128 -20.95 13.48 20.73
C TYR A 128 -21.85 13.73 19.52
N VAL A 129 -22.15 12.68 18.76
CA VAL A 129 -22.80 12.73 17.45
C VAL A 129 -23.99 11.78 17.41
N THR A 130 -24.93 12.05 16.52
CA THR A 130 -26.01 11.11 16.20
C THR A 130 -25.49 10.05 15.25
N ILE A 131 -25.82 8.77 15.50
CA ILE A 131 -25.46 7.68 14.61
C ILE A 131 -26.40 7.70 13.38
N PRO A 132 -25.86 7.73 12.14
CA PRO A 132 -26.65 7.86 10.92
C PRO A 132 -27.72 6.78 10.80
N GLY A 133 -28.91 7.18 10.38
CA GLY A 133 -30.07 6.29 10.27
C GLY A 133 -30.71 5.91 11.61
N THR A 134 -30.34 6.56 12.72
CA THR A 134 -30.90 6.33 14.05
C THR A 134 -31.05 7.62 14.85
N GLU A 135 -31.81 7.59 15.95
CA GLU A 135 -31.86 8.68 16.94
C GLU A 135 -30.80 8.51 18.05
N GLN A 136 -30.02 7.44 18.01
CA GLN A 136 -29.04 7.13 19.04
C GLN A 136 -27.85 8.08 18.95
N LYS A 137 -27.41 8.60 20.10
CA LYS A 137 -26.17 9.39 20.20
C LYS A 137 -25.04 8.58 20.81
N ALA A 138 -23.84 8.77 20.28
CA ALA A 138 -22.63 8.16 20.78
C ALA A 138 -21.43 9.07 20.54
N LYS A 139 -20.29 8.72 21.13
CA LYS A 139 -19.02 9.33 20.76
C LYS A 139 -18.63 8.90 19.36
N ILE A 140 -18.07 9.81 18.58
CA ILE A 140 -17.69 9.58 17.18
C ILE A 140 -16.68 8.44 17.01
N ASN A 141 -15.84 8.17 18.01
CA ASN A 141 -14.91 7.05 18.00
C ASN A 141 -15.57 5.67 17.90
N ALA A 142 -16.83 5.55 18.26
CA ALA A 142 -17.60 4.32 18.18
C ALA A 142 -18.21 4.09 16.79
N ALA A 143 -18.12 5.05 15.86
CA ALA A 143 -18.70 4.95 14.52
C ALA A 143 -18.25 3.69 13.78
N HIS A 144 -16.95 3.40 13.84
CA HIS A 144 -16.36 2.26 13.16
C HIS A 144 -16.83 0.93 13.78
N ALA A 145 -16.72 0.78 15.10
CA ALA A 145 -17.21 -0.40 15.82
C ALA A 145 -18.71 -0.64 15.60
N TYR A 146 -19.52 0.42 15.63
CA TYR A 146 -20.95 0.33 15.36
C TYR A 146 -21.22 -0.19 13.95
N GLY A 147 -20.54 0.37 12.95
CA GLY A 147 -20.70 -0.03 11.56
C GLY A 147 -20.29 -1.48 11.31
N GLU A 148 -19.16 -1.94 11.87
CA GLU A 148 -18.74 -3.34 11.79
C GLU A 148 -19.75 -4.28 12.44
N GLY A 149 -20.36 -3.88 13.57
CA GLY A 149 -21.46 -4.63 14.18
C GLY A 149 -22.72 -4.73 13.31
N LYS A 150 -22.93 -3.82 12.35
CA LYS A 150 -24.06 -3.85 11.40
C LYS A 150 -23.75 -4.62 10.13
N LYS A 151 -22.53 -4.47 9.60
CA LYS A 151 -22.05 -5.19 8.42
C LYS A 151 -20.55 -5.47 8.61
N PRO A 152 -20.20 -6.67 9.07
CA PRO A 152 -18.81 -7.07 9.21
C PRO A 152 -18.06 -6.98 7.86
N GLY A 153 -16.82 -6.52 7.89
CA GLY A 153 -15.93 -6.41 6.73
C GLY A 153 -16.21 -5.21 5.84
N GLY A 154 -16.70 -4.09 6.40
CA GLY A 154 -16.84 -2.84 5.63
C GLY A 154 -17.87 -1.85 6.17
N GLY A 155 -18.71 -2.24 7.12
CA GLY A 155 -19.67 -1.34 7.74
C GLY A 155 -18.99 -0.23 8.54
N GLY A 156 -17.86 -0.51 9.19
CA GLY A 156 -17.16 0.48 10.02
C GLY A 156 -16.68 1.68 9.23
N ILE A 157 -16.12 1.44 8.04
CA ILE A 157 -15.71 2.50 7.11
C ILE A 157 -16.92 3.31 6.63
N ILE A 158 -18.02 2.64 6.27
CA ILE A 158 -19.21 3.32 5.75
C ILE A 158 -19.83 4.26 6.79
N TYR A 159 -19.99 3.79 8.03
CA TYR A 159 -20.53 4.60 9.12
C TYR A 159 -19.59 5.75 9.51
N SER A 160 -18.28 5.49 9.55
CA SER A 160 -17.29 6.53 9.86
C SER A 160 -17.30 7.65 8.81
N LYS A 161 -17.37 7.30 7.52
CA LYS A 161 -17.52 8.27 6.43
C LYS A 161 -18.81 9.09 6.57
N ALA A 162 -19.93 8.42 6.85
CA ALA A 162 -21.23 9.08 6.95
C ALA A 162 -21.27 10.10 8.11
N ILE A 163 -20.80 9.72 9.29
CA ILE A 163 -20.75 10.61 10.46
C ILE A 163 -19.81 11.78 10.24
N VAL A 164 -18.59 11.53 9.75
CA VAL A 164 -17.63 12.61 9.50
C VAL A 164 -18.16 13.56 8.42
N SER A 165 -18.83 13.04 7.39
CA SER A 165 -19.51 13.84 6.36
C SER A 165 -20.61 14.72 6.96
N GLU A 166 -21.38 14.21 7.92
CA GLU A 166 -22.42 14.96 8.61
C GLU A 166 -21.83 16.10 9.46
N VAL A 167 -20.81 15.80 10.26
CA VAL A 167 -20.14 16.76 11.16
C VAL A 167 -19.42 17.86 10.38
N THR A 168 -18.71 17.50 9.31
CA THR A 168 -17.87 18.45 8.56
C THR A 168 -18.61 19.12 7.41
N GLY A 169 -19.73 18.55 6.98
CA GLY A 169 -20.43 18.99 5.77
C GLY A 169 -19.73 18.60 4.46
N LEU A 170 -18.64 17.83 4.51
CA LEU A 170 -17.82 17.49 3.36
C LEU A 170 -18.10 16.07 2.88
N TYR A 171 -18.19 15.87 1.56
CA TYR A 171 -18.19 14.53 0.98
C TYR A 171 -16.85 13.85 1.23
N ILE A 172 -16.85 12.60 1.70
CA ILE A 172 -15.64 11.82 1.97
C ILE A 172 -15.42 10.84 0.82
N ASP A 173 -14.36 11.05 0.02
CA ASP A 173 -14.03 10.19 -1.11
C ASP A 173 -13.52 8.83 -0.62
N TYR A 174 -12.50 8.86 0.22
CA TYR A 174 -11.75 7.68 0.64
C TYR A 174 -11.69 7.60 2.16
N ALA A 175 -11.51 6.40 2.67
CA ALA A 175 -11.27 6.19 4.09
C ALA A 175 -10.33 5.00 4.28
N VAL A 176 -9.42 5.13 5.23
CA VAL A 176 -8.47 4.10 5.61
C VAL A 176 -8.48 3.99 7.13
N SER A 177 -8.60 2.77 7.63
CA SER A 177 -8.35 2.45 9.04
C SER A 177 -7.00 1.75 9.17
N VAL A 178 -6.23 2.15 10.16
CA VAL A 178 -4.91 1.61 10.46
C VAL A 178 -4.86 1.34 11.96
N ASP A 179 -4.53 0.11 12.35
CA ASP A 179 -4.27 -0.19 13.76
C ASP A 179 -2.84 0.19 14.18
N HIS A 180 -2.61 0.26 15.49
CA HIS A 180 -1.30 0.64 16.02
C HIS A 180 -0.16 -0.29 15.59
N GLN A 181 -0.44 -1.57 15.37
CA GLN A 181 0.57 -2.54 14.96
C GLN A 181 0.99 -2.30 13.51
N ALA A 182 0.02 -2.15 12.60
CA ALA A 182 0.25 -1.79 11.21
C ALA A 182 0.95 -0.43 11.07
N PHE A 183 0.61 0.54 11.92
CA PHE A 183 1.30 1.83 11.96
C PHE A 183 2.79 1.68 12.33
N LYS A 184 3.09 0.90 13.37
CA LYS A 184 4.47 0.63 13.78
C LYS A 184 5.27 -0.04 12.67
N GLU A 185 4.72 -1.08 12.06
CA GLU A 185 5.37 -1.81 10.96
C GLU A 185 5.64 -0.90 9.76
N ALA A 186 4.72 0.02 9.44
CA ALA A 186 4.92 0.99 8.37
C ALA A 186 6.07 1.97 8.68
N VAL A 187 6.16 2.46 9.91
CA VAL A 187 7.25 3.36 10.35
C VAL A 187 8.60 2.63 10.34
N ASP A 188 8.63 1.40 10.85
CA ASP A 188 9.86 0.58 10.86
C ASP A 188 10.33 0.27 9.42
N ALA A 189 9.41 0.01 8.49
CA ALA A 189 9.72 -0.29 7.10
C ALA A 189 10.36 0.90 6.34
N ILE A 190 10.04 2.14 6.73
CA ILE A 190 10.65 3.34 6.12
C ILE A 190 11.94 3.78 6.83
N GLY A 191 12.39 3.05 7.85
CA GLY A 191 13.61 3.34 8.61
C GLY A 191 13.42 4.31 9.77
N GLY A 192 12.18 4.48 10.26
CA GLY A 192 11.84 5.43 11.31
C GLY A 192 11.49 6.83 10.77
N ILE A 193 11.13 7.75 11.68
CA ILE A 193 10.88 9.16 11.38
C ILE A 193 11.55 10.06 12.41
N ASP A 194 12.11 11.17 11.95
CA ASP A 194 12.61 12.24 12.82
C ASP A 194 11.48 13.21 13.16
N ILE A 195 11.30 13.49 14.45
CA ILE A 195 10.31 14.45 14.95
C ILE A 195 11.00 15.54 15.77
N TYR A 196 10.57 16.78 15.57
CA TYR A 196 10.98 17.90 16.40
C TYR A 196 9.98 18.06 17.55
N LEU A 197 10.48 18.06 18.78
CA LEU A 197 9.68 18.23 20.00
C LEU A 197 9.95 19.61 20.60
N ASP A 198 8.92 20.43 20.71
CA ASP A 198 9.03 21.74 21.38
C ASP A 198 9.25 21.59 22.89
N LYS A 199 8.68 20.55 23.49
CA LYS A 199 8.72 20.24 24.93
C LYS A 199 8.71 18.71 25.13
N PRO A 200 9.31 18.22 26.24
CA PRO A 200 9.34 16.80 26.58
C PRO A 200 7.96 16.24 26.92
#